data_AF-A0A7S0C0C9-F1
#
_entry.id   AF-A0A7S0C0C9-F1
#
_cell.length_a   1.000
_cell.length_b   1.000
_cell.length_c   1.000
_cell.angle_alpha   90.00
_cell.angle_beta   90.00
_cell.angle_gamma   90.00
#
_symmetry.space_group_name_H-M   'P 1'
#
loop_
_entity.id
_entity.type
_entity.pdbx_description
1 polymer ?
#
loop_
_entity_poly.entity_id
_entity_poly.type
_entity_poly.pdbx_seq_one_letter_code
_entity_poly.pdbx_strand_id
1 'polypeptide(L)'
;ETNRVAVCGKAFFIHPLDLSDLKSVREFFNAFEQKYNNSHPLDVLVNNAGINTTGQSVDGLDLCFQSNMVGHFLLTRLLLPKLKMSKLHNSGGRIVNLSSVMHHF
;
A
#
# COMPACT_ATOMS: atom_id res chain seq x y z
N GLU A 1 -19.81 2.94 -37.34
CA GLU A 1 -19.42 3.90 -36.28
C GLU A 1 -20.34 3.67 -35.09
N THR A 2 -19.79 3.19 -33.97
CA THR A 2 -20.60 2.90 -32.77
C THR A 2 -20.00 3.68 -31.61
N ASN A 3 -20.76 4.69 -31.18
CA ASN A 3 -20.52 5.60 -30.07
C ASN A 3 -19.91 4.91 -28.85
N ARG A 4 -18.67 5.25 -28.52
CA ARG A 4 -18.12 5.06 -27.18
C ARG A 4 -18.41 6.32 -26.36
N VAL A 5 -19.48 6.28 -25.57
CA VAL A 5 -19.63 7.20 -24.44
C VAL A 5 -18.65 6.73 -23.38
N ALA A 6 -17.58 7.50 -23.16
CA ALA A 6 -16.61 7.24 -22.11
C ALA A 6 -17.26 7.48 -20.75
N VAL A 7 -17.71 6.42 -20.09
CA VAL A 7 -18.03 6.46 -18.66
C VAL A 7 -16.70 6.41 -17.92
N CYS A 8 -16.33 7.48 -17.22
CA CYS A 8 -15.20 7.49 -16.29
C CYS A 8 -15.58 6.61 -15.08
N GLY A 9 -15.43 5.30 -15.25
CA GLY A 9 -15.71 4.33 -14.20
C GLY A 9 -14.62 4.35 -13.15
N LYS A 10 -14.98 4.67 -11.90
CA LYS A 10 -14.11 4.39 -10.75
C LYS A 10 -13.97 2.87 -10.64
N ALA A 11 -12.81 2.33 -10.99
CA ALA A 11 -12.49 0.92 -10.79
C ALA A 11 -11.85 0.75 -9.41
N PHE A 12 -12.46 -0.07 -8.56
CA PHE A 12 -11.92 -0.39 -7.24
C PHE A 12 -11.34 -1.80 -7.23
N PHE A 13 -10.16 -1.95 -6.65
CA PHE A 13 -9.61 -3.23 -6.24
C PHE A 13 -9.56 -3.24 -4.72
N ILE A 14 -10.42 -4.08 -4.12
CA ILE A 14 -10.51 -4.25 -2.67
C ILE A 14 -9.92 -5.61 -2.37
N HIS A 15 -8.94 -5.67 -1.49
CA HIS A 15 -8.28 -6.91 -1.11
C HIS A 15 -7.88 -6.88 0.37
N PRO A 16 -7.96 -8.01 1.10
CA PRO A 16 -7.51 -8.08 2.48
C PRO A 16 -6.04 -7.69 2.63
N LEU A 17 -5.75 -6.92 3.67
CA LEU A 17 -4.40 -6.51 4.04
C LEU A 17 -4.39 -6.26 5.54
N ASP A 18 -3.74 -7.16 6.28
CA ASP A 18 -3.41 -6.96 7.69
C ASP A 18 -1.94 -6.57 7.80
N LEU A 19 -1.67 -5.36 8.26
CA LEU A 19 -0.31 -4.84 8.41
C LEU A 19 0.39 -5.37 9.67
N SER A 20 -0.38 -5.99 10.57
CA SER A 20 0.16 -6.68 11.75
C SER A 20 0.66 -8.10 11.46
N ASP A 21 0.46 -8.61 10.23
CA ASP A 21 0.92 -9.91 9.75
C ASP A 21 1.71 -9.76 8.45
N LEU A 22 3.02 -10.00 8.49
CA LEU A 22 3.87 -9.86 7.28
C LEU A 22 3.54 -10.87 6.19
N LYS A 23 2.90 -12.01 6.51
CA LYS A 23 2.38 -12.95 5.52
C LYS A 23 1.24 -12.32 4.75
N SER A 24 0.29 -11.69 5.45
CA SER A 24 -0.83 -10.97 4.84
C SER A 24 -0.37 -9.87 3.88
N VAL A 25 0.68 -9.11 4.25
CA VAL A 25 1.28 -8.08 3.38
C VAL A 25 1.81 -8.68 2.06
N ARG A 26 2.46 -9.84 2.12
CA ARG A 26 2.98 -10.54 0.93
C ARG A 26 1.86 -11.11 0.07
N GLU A 27 0.82 -11.66 0.69
CA GLU A 27 -0.36 -12.17 0.00
C GLU A 27 -1.10 -11.06 -0.75
N PHE A 28 -1.30 -9.90 -0.10
CA PHE A 28 -1.84 -8.71 -0.76
C PHE A 28 -1.01 -8.29 -1.97
N PHE A 29 0.33 -8.22 -1.83
CA PHE A 29 1.21 -7.87 -2.94
C PHE A 29 1.09 -8.88 -4.11
N ASN A 30 1.06 -10.17 -3.82
CA ASN A 30 0.90 -11.20 -4.85
C ASN A 30 -0.44 -11.06 -5.59
N ALA A 31 -1.54 -10.79 -4.86
CA ALA A 31 -2.84 -10.53 -5.47
C ALA A 31 -2.86 -9.25 -6.30
N PHE A 32 -2.21 -8.19 -5.82
CA PHE A 32 -2.01 -6.95 -6.56
C PHE A 32 -1.25 -7.19 -7.87
N GLU A 33 -0.14 -7.93 -7.84
CA GLU A 33 0.64 -8.28 -9.03
C GLU A 33 -0.16 -9.13 -10.02
N GLN A 34 -0.95 -10.09 -9.54
CA GLN A 34 -1.83 -10.88 -10.41
C GLN A 34 -2.91 -10.03 -11.08
N LYS A 35 -3.40 -9.00 -10.39
CA LYS A 35 -4.44 -8.11 -10.92
C LYS A 35 -3.88 -7.11 -11.93
N TYR A 36 -2.71 -6.52 -11.62
CA TYR A 36 -2.18 -5.37 -12.34
C TYR A 36 -0.95 -5.69 -13.20
N ASN A 37 -0.44 -6.93 -13.18
CA ASN A 37 0.72 -7.40 -13.94
C ASN A 37 2.00 -6.55 -13.73
N ASN A 38 3.11 -7.02 -14.29
CA ASN A 38 4.40 -6.35 -14.17
C ASN A 38 4.44 -4.93 -14.80
N SER A 39 3.53 -4.62 -15.72
CA SER A 39 3.58 -3.41 -16.54
C SER A 39 2.73 -2.23 -16.06
N HIS A 40 1.95 -2.38 -14.98
CA HIS A 40 1.09 -1.30 -14.49
C HIS A 40 1.82 -0.46 -13.44
N PRO A 41 2.07 0.84 -13.69
CA PRO A 41 2.72 1.71 -12.74
C PRO A 41 1.82 1.99 -11.53
N LEU A 42 2.43 2.27 -10.38
CA LEU A 42 1.74 2.79 -9.20
C LEU A 42 2.11 4.26 -9.03
N ASP A 43 1.14 5.16 -9.13
CA ASP A 43 1.43 6.61 -9.05
C ASP A 43 1.54 7.11 -7.61
N VAL A 44 0.70 6.59 -6.71
CA VAL A 44 0.64 7.04 -5.32
C VAL A 44 0.42 5.85 -4.39
N LEU A 45 1.23 5.76 -3.35
CA LEU A 45 1.01 4.91 -2.18
C LEU A 45 0.75 5.79 -0.96
N VAL A 46 -0.38 5.56 -0.29
CA VAL A 46 -0.73 6.26 0.95
C VAL A 46 -0.70 5.25 2.10
N ASN A 47 0.36 5.34 2.91
CA ASN A 47 0.53 4.59 4.14
C ASN A 47 -0.26 5.29 5.25
N ASN A 48 -1.56 5.01 5.31
CA ASN A 48 -2.53 5.67 6.19
C ASN A 48 -2.96 4.80 7.38
N ALA A 49 -3.00 3.48 7.21
CA ALA A 49 -3.55 2.60 8.24
C ALA A 49 -2.75 2.75 9.53
N GLY A 50 -3.43 2.71 10.66
CA GLY A 50 -2.77 2.91 11.95
C GLY A 50 -3.68 2.52 13.09
N ILE A 51 -3.07 1.97 14.13
CA ILE A 51 -3.72 1.59 15.38
C ILE A 51 -3.01 2.24 16.57
N ASN A 52 -3.71 2.36 17.69
CA ASN A 52 -3.13 2.76 18.96
C ASN A 52 -3.59 1.77 20.03
N THR A 53 -3.01 0.57 19.99
CA THR A 53 -3.41 -0.58 20.77
C THR A 53 -2.18 -1.33 21.28
N THR A 54 -2.20 -1.72 22.54
CA THR A 54 -1.16 -2.60 23.12
C THR A 54 -1.39 -4.04 22.70
N GLY A 55 -0.32 -4.76 22.38
CA GLY A 55 -0.40 -6.19 22.08
C GLY A 55 0.88 -6.69 21.43
N GLN A 56 0.88 -7.97 21.07
CA GLN A 56 1.94 -8.58 20.29
C GLN A 56 1.38 -9.02 18.94
N SER A 57 2.09 -8.71 17.85
CA SER A 57 1.78 -9.19 16.52
C SER A 57 2.03 -10.69 16.40
N VAL A 58 1.49 -11.30 15.34
CA VAL A 58 1.77 -12.72 15.01
C VAL A 58 3.25 -12.98 14.72
N ASP A 59 3.99 -11.94 14.32
CA ASP A 59 5.43 -11.98 14.08
C ASP A 59 6.27 -11.70 15.35
N GLY A 60 5.63 -11.52 16.51
CA GLY A 60 6.29 -11.38 17.81
C GLY A 60 6.72 -9.95 18.18
N LEU A 61 6.40 -8.94 17.37
CA LEU A 61 6.71 -7.53 17.66
C LEU A 61 5.58 -6.86 18.43
N ASP A 62 5.85 -5.67 18.99
CA ASP A 62 4.78 -4.80 19.48
C ASP A 62 3.77 -4.53 18.36
N LEU A 63 2.49 -4.67 18.67
CA LEU A 63 1.40 -4.63 17.69
C LEU A 63 1.31 -3.27 16.98
N CYS A 64 1.45 -2.17 17.73
CA CYS A 64 1.47 -0.82 17.17
C CYS A 64 2.68 -0.61 16.26
N PHE A 65 3.88 -0.98 16.71
CA PHE A 65 5.10 -0.87 15.93
C PHE A 65 5.03 -1.69 14.64
N GLN A 66 4.54 -2.92 14.74
CA GLN A 66 4.34 -3.80 13.60
C GLN A 66 3.40 -3.15 12.57
N SER A 67 2.17 -2.81 12.97
CA SER A 67 1.14 -2.31 12.06
C SER A 67 1.51 -0.95 11.45
N ASN A 68 1.94 -0.01 12.30
CA ASN A 68 2.08 1.40 11.90
C ASN A 68 3.41 1.66 11.18
N MET A 69 4.42 0.80 11.35
CA MET A 69 5.75 1.00 10.77
C MET A 69 6.22 -0.20 9.94
N VAL A 70 6.34 -1.40 10.53
CA VAL A 70 7.00 -2.55 9.87
C VAL A 70 6.19 -3.06 8.68
N GLY A 71 4.88 -3.23 8.84
CA GLY A 71 3.97 -3.65 7.76
C GLY A 71 3.97 -2.68 6.59
N HIS A 72 3.86 -1.37 6.87
CA HIS A 72 3.92 -0.31 5.86
C HIS A 72 5.27 -0.28 5.14
N PHE A 73 6.38 -0.45 5.87
CA PHE A 73 7.71 -0.52 5.29
C PHE A 73 7.84 -1.70 4.32
N LEU A 74 7.40 -2.90 4.72
CA LEU A 74 7.43 -4.08 3.86
C LEU A 74 6.57 -3.86 2.59
N LEU A 75 5.34 -3.37 2.75
CA LEU A 75 4.46 -3.08 1.62
C LEU A 75 5.09 -2.07 0.64
N THR A 76 5.65 -0.99 1.18
CA THR A 76 6.34 0.04 0.39
C THR A 76 7.53 -0.55 -0.36
N ARG A 77 8.33 -1.42 0.27
CA ARG A 77 9.47 -2.09 -0.36
C ARG A 77 9.03 -2.98 -1.53
N LEU A 78 7.96 -3.75 -1.36
CA LEU A 78 7.43 -4.64 -2.39
C LEU A 78 6.87 -3.85 -3.58
N LEU A 79 6.18 -2.74 -3.32
CA LEU A 79 5.57 -1.89 -4.36
C LEU A 79 6.55 -0.86 -4.97
N LEU A 80 7.75 -0.70 -4.41
CA LEU A 80 8.74 0.28 -4.88
C LEU A 80 9.07 0.17 -6.38
N PRO A 81 9.21 -1.03 -6.98
CA PRO A 81 9.40 -1.16 -8.42
C PRO A 81 8.26 -0.52 -9.23
N LYS A 82 7.01 -0.68 -8.79
CA LYS A 82 5.83 -0.07 -9.45
C LYS A 82 5.81 1.44 -9.34
N LEU A 83 6.17 1.95 -8.16
CA LEU A 83 6.30 3.38 -7.90
C LEU A 83 7.36 4.02 -8.82
N LYS A 84 8.49 3.34 -9.04
CA LYS A 84 9.54 3.80 -9.95
C LYS A 84 9.12 3.83 -11.42
N MET A 85 8.13 3.03 -11.82
CA MET A 85 7.61 3.00 -13.20
C MET A 85 6.64 4.14 -13.50
N SER A 86 6.10 4.79 -12.47
CA SER A 86 5.20 5.93 -12.66
C SER A 86 5.91 7.05 -13.42
N LYS A 87 5.16 7.67 -14.33
CA LYS A 87 5.60 8.84 -15.10
C LYS A 87 4.97 10.13 -14.58
N LEU A 88 4.37 10.08 -13.39
CA LEU A 88 3.73 11.23 -12.76
C LEU A 88 4.75 12.38 -12.63
N HIS A 89 4.45 13.52 -13.27
CA HIS A 89 5.28 14.73 -13.32
C HIS A 89 6.76 14.51 -13.71
N ASN A 90 7.10 13.47 -14.48
CA ASN A 90 8.49 13.09 -14.79
C ASN A 90 9.38 12.83 -13.54
N SER A 91 8.78 12.64 -12.35
CA SER A 91 9.50 12.53 -11.07
C SER A 91 9.35 11.15 -10.40
N GLY A 92 8.61 10.22 -10.99
CA GLY A 92 8.27 8.93 -10.38
C GLY A 92 7.04 9.01 -9.46
N GLY A 93 6.68 7.86 -8.89
CA GLY A 93 5.54 7.73 -7.98
C GLY A 93 5.80 8.35 -6.61
N ARG A 94 4.72 8.66 -5.88
CA ARG A 94 4.75 9.32 -4.57
C ARG A 94 4.38 8.36 -3.45
N ILE A 95 5.15 8.40 -2.36
CA ILE A 95 4.80 7.72 -1.10
C ILE A 95 4.40 8.80 -0.09
N VAL A 96 3.23 8.64 0.53
CA VAL A 96 2.73 9.52 1.59
C VAL A 96 2.57 8.69 2.86
N ASN A 97 3.30 9.04 3.91
CA ASN A 97 3.15 8.43 5.22
C ASN A 97 2.30 9.36 6.09
N LEU A 98 1.17 8.86 6.60
CA LEU A 98 0.41 9.58 7.61
C LEU A 98 1.00 9.28 8.99
N SER A 99 1.25 10.33 9.76
CA SER A 99 1.67 10.24 11.16
C SER A 99 0.63 10.94 12.05
N SER A 100 0.83 10.88 13.37
CA SER A 100 0.04 11.62 14.36
C SER A 100 0.94 12.49 15.22
N VAL A 101 0.38 13.49 15.90
CA VAL A 101 1.15 14.35 16.83
C VAL A 101 1.90 13.56 17.91
N MET A 102 1.46 12.33 18.22
CA MET A 102 2.09 11.47 19.22
C MET A 102 3.53 11.07 18.85
N HIS A 103 3.90 11.09 17.57
CA HIS A 103 5.29 10.78 17.16
C HIS A 103 6.32 11.83 17.58
N HIS A 104 5.90 12.99 18.07
CA HIS A 104 6.78 14.06 18.54
C HIS A 104 7.20 13.91 20.01
N PHE A 105 6.58 13.00 20.76
CA PHE A 105 6.78 12.80 22.20
C PHE A 105 7.35 11.41 22.46
#